data_AF-A0A349YI60-F1
#
_entry.id   AF-A0A349YI60-F1
#
_cell.length_a   1.000
_cell.length_b   1.000
_cell.length_c   1.000
_cell.angle_alpha   90.00
_cell.angle_beta   90.00
_cell.angle_gamma   90.00
#
_symmetry.space_group_name_H-M   'P 1'
#
loop_
_entity.id
_entity.type
_entity.pdbx_description
1 polymer ?
#
loop_
_entity_poly.entity_id
_entity_poly.type
_entity_poly.pdbx_seq_one_letter_code
_entity_poly.pdbx_strand_id
1 'polypeptide(L)'
;MELKKQCSTCEFNINGICAGSGSTYQYGEEITDATKTCEGWSADFDFFLENITCAPRFLREQFNECKISYDEFTTQSEQFADGKAIPINIFDAIKYIYGISMVDIAVLLDVSFGVVYRAKTKGVPQKRVKQFAEVLCIDSELLKSDSTENLVSFMKQEKYFSIKSR
;
A
#
# COMPACT_ATOMS: atom_id res chain seq x y z
N MET A 1 0.03 4.91 -11.99
CA MET A 1 0.99 4.12 -12.79
C MET A 1 0.25 2.88 -13.25
N GLU A 2 0.39 2.50 -14.52
CA GLU A 2 -0.26 1.31 -15.07
C GLU A 2 0.74 0.14 -15.00
N LEU A 3 0.46 -0.87 -14.17
CA LEU A 3 1.30 -2.06 -14.02
C LEU A 3 1.07 -2.99 -15.23
N LYS A 4 1.99 -2.97 -16.19
CA LYS A 4 1.88 -3.78 -17.41
C LYS A 4 2.58 -5.12 -17.22
N LYS A 5 1.80 -6.17 -16.93
CA LYS A 5 2.26 -7.56 -16.78
C LYS A 5 2.43 -8.25 -18.14
N GLN A 6 3.47 -7.88 -18.87
CA GLN A 6 3.71 -8.30 -20.26
C GLN A 6 5.12 -8.87 -20.44
N CYS A 7 5.41 -9.53 -21.57
CA CYS A 7 6.71 -10.16 -21.82
C CYS A 7 7.90 -9.20 -21.72
N SER A 8 7.75 -7.91 -22.04
CA SER A 8 8.81 -6.90 -21.87
C SER A 8 9.16 -6.58 -20.42
N THR A 9 8.33 -6.96 -19.46
CA THR A 9 8.53 -6.74 -18.01
C THR A 9 8.67 -8.06 -17.23
N CYS A 10 8.87 -9.16 -17.95
CA CYS A 10 8.86 -10.52 -17.42
C CYS A 10 10.27 -10.99 -17.07
N GLU A 11 10.48 -11.55 -15.88
CA GLU A 11 11.78 -12.11 -15.46
C GLU A 11 12.30 -13.21 -16.40
N PHE A 12 11.38 -13.89 -17.10
CA PHE A 12 11.70 -14.94 -18.05
C PHE A 12 12.05 -14.44 -19.45
N ASN A 13 12.00 -13.12 -19.70
CA ASN A 13 12.48 -12.54 -20.95
C ASN A 13 13.99 -12.34 -20.87
N ILE A 14 14.75 -13.30 -21.39
CA ILE A 14 16.20 -13.26 -21.42
C ILE A 14 16.64 -12.85 -22.82
N ASN A 15 16.92 -11.56 -23.00
CA ASN A 15 17.36 -10.97 -24.27
C ASN A 15 16.42 -11.28 -25.45
N GLY A 16 15.10 -11.20 -25.22
CA GLY A 16 14.09 -11.48 -26.24
C GLY A 16 13.80 -12.98 -26.43
N ILE A 17 14.33 -13.86 -25.59
CA ILE A 17 14.05 -15.30 -25.60
C ILE A 17 13.27 -15.66 -24.34
N CYS A 18 12.18 -16.41 -24.51
CA CYS A 18 11.38 -16.90 -23.39
C CYS A 18 12.11 -18.05 -22.68
N ALA A 19 12.51 -17.84 -21.43
CA ALA A 19 13.03 -18.88 -20.54
C ALA A 19 11.95 -19.49 -19.62
N GLY A 20 10.68 -19.09 -19.81
CA GLY A 20 9.55 -19.60 -19.07
C GLY A 20 8.92 -20.82 -19.73
N SER A 21 7.95 -21.43 -19.04
CA SER A 21 7.11 -22.52 -19.57
C SER A 21 5.65 -22.10 -19.69
N GLY A 22 5.43 -20.84 -20.08
CA GLY A 22 4.12 -20.22 -20.10
C GLY A 22 3.26 -20.58 -21.31
N SER A 23 2.02 -20.08 -21.33
CA SER A 23 1.05 -20.33 -22.40
C SER A 23 1.32 -19.54 -23.70
N THR A 24 2.16 -18.51 -23.65
CA THR A 24 2.35 -17.53 -24.74
C THR A 24 3.52 -17.87 -25.66
N TYR A 25 4.64 -18.29 -25.08
CA TYR A 25 5.89 -18.65 -25.76
C TYR A 25 6.47 -19.87 -25.05
N GLN A 26 6.99 -20.83 -25.81
CA GLN A 26 7.68 -22.02 -25.27
C GLN A 26 9.08 -21.66 -24.78
N TYR A 27 9.65 -22.52 -23.93
CA TYR A 27 11.03 -22.38 -23.50
C TYR A 27 11.98 -22.39 -24.71
N GLY A 28 12.83 -21.37 -24.81
CA GLY A 28 13.78 -21.15 -25.89
C GLY A 28 13.20 -20.48 -27.14
N GLU A 29 11.90 -20.14 -27.14
CA GLU A 29 11.25 -19.44 -28.25
C GLU A 29 11.56 -17.94 -28.23
N GLU A 30 11.69 -17.33 -29.41
CA GLU A 30 11.87 -15.89 -29.59
C GLU A 30 10.56 -15.13 -29.30
N ILE A 31 10.66 -14.10 -28.45
CA ILE A 31 9.56 -13.20 -28.11
C ILE A 31 9.39 -12.19 -29.24
N THR A 32 8.50 -12.52 -30.17
CA THR A 32 8.17 -11.68 -31.34
C THR A 32 7.28 -10.48 -31.01
N ASP A 33 6.54 -10.53 -29.90
CA ASP A 33 5.65 -9.47 -29.42
C ASP A 33 5.75 -9.37 -27.89
N ALA A 34 6.50 -8.37 -27.43
CA ALA A 34 6.77 -8.15 -26.02
C ALA A 34 5.61 -7.51 -25.24
N THR A 35 4.48 -7.24 -25.90
CA THR A 35 3.26 -6.69 -25.27
C THR A 35 2.30 -7.78 -24.79
N LYS A 36 2.52 -9.04 -25.20
CA LYS A 36 1.68 -10.16 -24.78
C LYS A 36 1.83 -10.41 -23.28
N THR A 37 0.73 -10.82 -22.66
CA THR A 37 0.68 -11.29 -21.28
C THR A 37 0.86 -12.80 -21.23
N CYS A 38 1.26 -13.34 -20.08
CA CYS A 38 1.46 -14.77 -19.88
C CYS A 38 1.05 -15.17 -18.46
N GLU A 39 0.49 -16.37 -18.28
CA GLU A 39 0.12 -16.88 -16.95
C GLU A 39 1.33 -17.12 -16.04
N GLY A 40 2.46 -17.52 -16.63
CA GLY A 40 3.73 -17.68 -15.92
C GLY A 40 4.53 -16.38 -15.81
N TRP A 41 3.89 -15.22 -15.99
CA TRP A 41 4.57 -13.93 -15.86
C TRP A 41 4.97 -13.69 -14.41
N SER A 42 6.18 -13.17 -14.23
CA SER A 42 6.71 -12.68 -12.96
C SER A 42 7.59 -11.48 -13.26
N ALA A 43 7.68 -10.54 -12.31
CA ALA A 43 8.34 -9.26 -12.54
C ALA A 43 9.84 -9.43 -12.74
N ASP A 44 10.38 -8.87 -13.82
CA ASP A 44 11.83 -8.67 -13.90
C ASP A 44 12.31 -7.67 -12.83
N PHE A 45 13.63 -7.59 -12.66
CA PHE A 45 14.22 -6.79 -11.60
C PHE A 45 13.93 -5.29 -11.72
N ASP A 46 13.95 -4.74 -12.94
CA ASP A 46 13.73 -3.31 -13.15
C ASP A 46 12.26 -2.94 -12.90
N PHE A 47 11.34 -3.75 -13.41
CA PHE A 47 9.91 -3.62 -13.16
C PHE A 47 9.58 -3.78 -11.67
N PHE A 48 10.19 -4.75 -10.99
CA PHE A 48 10.05 -4.94 -9.55
C PHE A 48 10.49 -3.69 -8.77
N LEU A 49 11.67 -3.14 -9.08
CA LEU A 49 12.19 -1.95 -8.42
C LEU A 49 11.31 -0.73 -8.66
N GLU A 50 10.85 -0.52 -9.89
CA GLU A 50 9.96 0.59 -10.23
C GLU A 50 8.63 0.47 -9.47
N ASN A 51 8.02 -0.72 -9.51
CA ASN A 51 6.75 -1.00 -8.83
C ASN A 51 6.85 -0.71 -7.32
N ILE A 52 7.89 -1.21 -6.65
CA ILE A 52 8.12 -0.92 -5.24
C ILE A 52 8.36 0.56 -5.00
N THR A 53 9.17 1.22 -5.82
CA THR A 53 9.53 2.63 -5.60
C THR A 53 8.33 3.56 -5.71
N CYS A 54 7.44 3.29 -6.68
CA CYS A 54 6.31 4.17 -6.97
C CYS A 54 5.03 3.85 -6.19
N ALA A 55 4.95 2.69 -5.53
CA ALA A 55 3.81 2.35 -4.71
C ALA A 55 3.63 3.29 -3.50
N PRO A 56 2.38 3.50 -3.03
CA PRO A 56 2.11 4.24 -1.80
C PRO A 56 2.93 3.74 -0.61
N ARG A 57 3.43 4.67 0.20
CA ARG A 57 4.33 4.35 1.33
C ARG A 57 3.78 3.26 2.24
N PHE A 58 2.49 3.27 2.56
CA PHE A 58 1.87 2.28 3.45
C PHE A 58 1.85 0.86 2.85
N LEU A 59 1.76 0.71 1.53
CA LEU A 59 1.88 -0.60 0.87
C LEU A 59 3.33 -1.08 0.88
N ARG A 60 4.30 -0.17 0.61
CA ARG A 60 5.73 -0.49 0.67
C ARG A 60 6.15 -0.95 2.06
N GLU A 61 5.68 -0.26 3.09
CA GLU A 61 5.97 -0.63 4.48
C GLU A 61 5.40 -2.01 4.83
N GLN A 62 4.16 -2.31 4.41
CA GLN A 62 3.57 -3.64 4.61
C GLN A 62 4.38 -4.74 3.92
N PHE A 63 4.81 -4.53 2.67
CA PHE A 63 5.65 -5.48 1.95
C PHE A 63 7.01 -5.67 2.62
N ASN A 64 7.70 -4.58 2.97
CA ASN A 64 9.02 -4.62 3.63
C ASN A 64 8.97 -5.23 5.04
N GLU A 65 7.84 -5.10 5.75
CA GLU A 65 7.59 -5.74 7.05
C GLU A 65 7.13 -7.21 6.91
N CYS A 66 7.17 -7.77 5.69
CA CYS A 66 6.74 -9.12 5.34
C CYS A 66 5.29 -9.41 5.78
N LYS A 67 4.41 -8.40 5.70
CA LYS A 67 2.98 -8.55 6.00
C LYS A 67 2.16 -9.02 4.83
N ILE A 68 2.65 -8.77 3.62
CA ILE A 68 2.02 -9.16 2.36
C ILE A 68 3.06 -9.76 1.42
N SER A 69 2.63 -10.67 0.55
CA SER A 69 3.46 -11.20 -0.54
C SER A 69 3.63 -10.17 -1.67
N TYR A 70 4.51 -10.45 -2.63
CA TYR A 70 4.67 -9.58 -3.81
C TYR A 70 3.41 -9.58 -4.70
N ASP A 71 2.72 -10.72 -4.80
CA ASP A 71 1.46 -10.83 -5.54
C ASP A 71 0.37 -9.97 -4.88
N GLU A 72 0.23 -10.08 -3.56
CA GLU A 72 -0.71 -9.25 -2.79
C GLU A 72 -0.38 -7.76 -2.92
N PHE A 73 0.92 -7.40 -2.83
CA PHE A 73 1.39 -6.04 -3.03
C PHE A 73 1.03 -5.50 -4.41
N THR A 74 1.25 -6.28 -5.46
CA THR A 74 0.97 -5.87 -6.85
C THR A 74 -0.54 -5.72 -7.06
N THR A 75 -1.34 -6.69 -6.60
CA THR A 75 -2.81 -6.62 -6.67
C THR A 75 -3.37 -5.40 -5.92
N GLN A 76 -2.90 -5.14 -4.70
CA GLN A 76 -3.36 -3.97 -3.95
C GLN A 76 -2.89 -2.66 -4.57
N SER A 77 -1.71 -2.62 -5.19
CA SER A 77 -1.21 -1.45 -5.91
C SER A 77 -2.06 -1.13 -7.15
N GLU A 78 -2.46 -2.14 -7.92
CA GLU A 78 -3.39 -2.01 -9.05
C GLU A 78 -4.77 -1.54 -8.57
N GLN A 79 -5.31 -2.18 -7.53
CA GLN A 79 -6.60 -1.80 -6.95
C GLN A 79 -6.59 -0.35 -6.46
N PHE A 80 -5.53 0.08 -5.77
CA PHE A 80 -5.40 1.45 -5.29
C PHE A 80 -5.30 2.45 -6.44
N ALA A 81 -4.54 2.14 -7.49
CA ALA A 81 -4.43 2.97 -8.69
C ALA A 81 -5.77 3.12 -9.43
N ASP A 82 -6.60 2.07 -9.41
CA ASP A 82 -7.98 2.07 -9.93
C ASP A 82 -9.00 2.80 -9.02
N GLY A 83 -8.56 3.31 -7.86
CA GLY A 83 -9.45 3.92 -6.87
C GLY A 83 -10.32 2.93 -6.10
N LYS A 84 -10.01 1.63 -6.13
CA LYS A 84 -10.68 0.59 -5.35
C LYS A 84 -10.19 0.60 -3.91
N ALA A 85 -11.06 0.10 -3.03
CA ALA A 85 -10.75 -0.04 -1.61
C ALA A 85 -9.68 -1.13 -1.39
N ILE A 86 -8.67 -0.84 -0.57
CA ILE A 86 -7.64 -1.79 -0.14
C ILE A 86 -7.41 -1.70 1.37
N PRO A 87 -6.84 -2.73 2.01
CA PRO A 87 -6.59 -2.72 3.44
C PRO A 87 -5.59 -1.64 3.90
N ILE A 88 -5.96 -0.88 4.94
CA ILE A 88 -5.08 0.07 5.63
C ILE A 88 -5.66 0.38 7.02
N ASN A 89 -4.82 0.43 8.05
CA ASN A 89 -5.28 0.87 9.38
C ASN A 89 -5.23 2.40 9.49
N ILE A 90 -6.01 2.94 10.43
CA ILE A 90 -6.11 4.39 10.66
C ILE A 90 -4.77 5.10 10.88
N PHE A 91 -3.78 4.45 11.52
CA PHE A 91 -2.49 5.08 11.78
C PHE A 91 -1.65 5.20 10.51
N ASP A 92 -1.60 4.14 9.68
CA ASP A 92 -0.92 4.20 8.40
C ASP A 92 -1.61 5.15 7.42
N ALA A 93 -2.93 5.29 7.53
CA ALA A 93 -3.70 6.29 6.80
C ALA A 93 -3.35 7.72 7.22
N ILE A 94 -3.27 8.00 8.53
CA ILE A 94 -2.83 9.30 9.06
C ILE A 94 -1.41 9.62 8.57
N LYS A 95 -0.48 8.66 8.62
CA LYS A 95 0.88 8.83 8.08
C LYS A 95 0.85 9.18 6.58
N TYR A 96 0.00 8.50 5.82
CA TYR A 96 -0.12 8.70 4.38
C TYR A 96 -0.72 10.08 4.03
N ILE A 97 -1.81 10.46 4.69
CA ILE A 97 -2.55 11.70 4.43
C ILE A 97 -1.74 12.92 4.89
N TYR A 98 -1.16 12.87 6.08
CA TYR A 98 -0.51 14.02 6.70
C TYR A 98 1.02 14.02 6.61
N GLY A 99 1.61 12.95 6.09
CA GLY A 99 3.06 12.84 5.94
C GLY A 99 3.84 12.78 7.27
N ILE A 100 3.16 12.51 8.39
CA ILE A 100 3.79 12.46 9.73
C ILE A 100 4.24 11.05 10.11
N SER A 101 5.15 10.95 11.07
CA SER A 101 5.64 9.67 11.58
C SER A 101 4.74 9.09 12.68
N MET A 102 4.92 7.80 13.01
CA MET A 102 4.27 7.20 14.18
C MET A 102 4.65 7.88 15.50
N VAL A 103 5.84 8.49 15.56
CA VAL A 103 6.30 9.22 16.75
C VAL A 103 5.50 10.51 16.88
N ASP A 104 5.32 11.24 15.77
CA ASP A 104 4.52 12.48 15.76
C ASP A 104 3.05 12.18 16.12
N ILE A 105 2.51 11.06 15.63
CA ILE A 105 1.18 10.59 16.02
C ILE A 105 1.11 10.34 17.53
N ALA A 106 2.14 9.73 18.13
CA ALA A 106 2.18 9.48 19.56
C ALA A 106 2.23 10.79 20.37
N VAL A 107 3.02 11.77 19.94
CA VAL A 107 3.07 13.11 20.52
C VAL A 107 1.72 13.80 20.42
N LEU A 108 1.07 13.75 19.25
CA LEU A 108 -0.24 14.35 19.02
C LEU A 108 -1.31 13.74 19.93
N LEU A 109 -1.30 12.42 20.10
CA LEU A 109 -2.23 11.68 20.95
C LEU A 109 -1.91 11.73 22.46
N ASP A 110 -0.81 12.39 22.85
CA ASP A 110 -0.32 12.45 24.23
C ASP A 110 -0.16 11.04 24.87
N VAL A 111 0.52 10.15 24.15
CA VAL A 111 0.83 8.79 24.59
C VAL A 111 2.23 8.36 24.15
N SER A 112 2.75 7.26 24.72
CA SER A 112 4.03 6.72 24.25
C SER A 112 3.89 6.06 22.88
N PHE A 113 5.00 6.03 22.12
CA PHE A 113 5.09 5.30 20.85
C PHE A 113 4.58 3.85 20.96
N GLY A 114 4.92 3.15 22.05
CA GLY A 114 4.49 1.77 22.28
C GLY A 114 2.96 1.62 22.37
N VAL A 115 2.25 2.63 22.87
CA VAL A 115 0.78 2.63 22.91
C VAL A 115 0.21 2.71 21.49
N VAL A 116 0.73 3.61 20.66
CA VAL A 116 0.28 3.76 19.26
C VAL A 116 0.64 2.52 18.45
N TYR A 117 1.85 1.98 18.59
CA TYR A 117 2.28 0.77 17.89
C TYR A 117 1.44 -0.45 18.28
N ARG A 118 1.12 -0.61 19.57
CA ARG A 118 0.17 -1.65 20.02
C ARG A 118 -1.22 -1.42 19.42
N ALA A 119 -1.69 -0.17 19.37
CA ALA A 119 -2.99 0.14 18.79
C ALA A 119 -3.06 -0.16 17.29
N LYS A 120 -1.99 0.15 16.53
CA LYS A 120 -1.86 -0.22 15.11
C LYS A 120 -1.94 -1.75 14.91
N THR A 121 -1.26 -2.50 15.77
CA THR A 121 -1.10 -3.96 15.58
C THR A 121 -2.20 -4.81 16.22
N LYS A 122 -2.91 -4.30 17.23
CA LYS A 122 -3.91 -5.03 18.04
C LYS A 122 -5.24 -4.30 18.20
N GLY A 123 -5.42 -3.16 17.54
CA GLY A 123 -6.58 -2.30 17.68
C GLY A 123 -6.50 -1.34 18.88
N VAL A 124 -7.26 -0.25 18.78
CA VAL A 124 -7.33 0.79 19.82
C VAL A 124 -8.04 0.25 21.06
N PRO A 125 -7.41 0.29 22.26
CA PRO A 125 -8.08 -0.12 23.50
C PRO A 125 -9.32 0.74 23.78
N GLN A 126 -10.41 0.12 24.24
CA GLN A 126 -11.69 0.82 24.50
C GLN A 126 -11.52 2.10 25.34
N LYS A 127 -10.67 2.05 26.37
CA LYS A 127 -10.37 3.20 27.25
C LYS A 127 -9.71 4.40 26.55
N ARG A 128 -9.15 4.21 25.36
CA ARG A 128 -8.46 5.24 24.55
C ARG A 128 -9.28 5.70 23.34
N VAL A 129 -10.35 4.99 22.97
CA VAL A 129 -11.17 5.30 21.78
C VAL A 129 -11.65 6.75 21.81
N LYS A 130 -12.25 7.18 22.92
CA LYS A 130 -12.74 8.56 23.07
C LYS A 130 -11.60 9.59 22.92
N GLN A 131 -10.50 9.40 23.65
CA GLN A 131 -9.33 10.30 23.58
C GLN A 131 -8.78 10.41 22.15
N PHE A 132 -8.58 9.27 21.47
CA PHE A 132 -7.99 9.25 20.14
C PHE A 132 -8.93 9.88 19.11
N ALA A 133 -10.23 9.57 19.17
CA ALA A 133 -11.24 10.15 18.30
C ALA A 133 -11.32 11.68 18.46
N GLU A 134 -11.33 12.17 19.70
CA GLU A 134 -11.35 13.60 20.01
C GLU A 134 -10.10 14.33 19.50
N VAL A 135 -8.91 13.80 19.77
CA VAL A 135 -7.65 14.43 19.34
C VAL A 135 -7.50 14.43 17.82
N LEU A 136 -7.86 13.33 17.17
CA LEU A 136 -7.81 13.20 15.70
C LEU A 136 -8.99 13.90 15.01
N CYS A 137 -9.97 14.36 15.78
CA CYS A 137 -11.20 14.98 15.29
C CYS A 137 -11.96 14.08 14.29
N ILE A 138 -12.08 12.79 14.61
CA ILE A 138 -12.73 11.77 13.77
C ILE A 138 -13.85 11.05 14.54
N ASP A 139 -14.75 10.39 13.82
CA ASP A 139 -15.69 9.47 14.45
C ASP A 139 -14.92 8.29 15.09
N SER A 140 -15.31 7.91 16.30
CA SER A 140 -14.74 6.76 17.01
C SER A 140 -14.83 5.44 16.23
N GLU A 141 -15.80 5.28 15.33
CA GLU A 141 -15.90 4.10 14.47
C GLU A 141 -14.80 4.05 13.40
N LEU A 142 -14.27 5.21 12.97
CA LEU A 142 -13.14 5.26 12.03
C LEU A 142 -11.84 4.73 12.64
N LEU A 143 -11.71 4.71 13.98
CA LEU A 143 -10.57 4.08 14.65
C LEU A 143 -10.53 2.55 14.46
N LYS A 144 -11.67 1.95 14.07
CA LYS A 144 -11.78 0.53 13.76
C LYS A 144 -11.67 0.25 12.27
N SER A 145 -11.53 1.29 11.45
CA SER A 145 -11.44 1.13 10.01
C SER A 145 -10.15 0.43 9.59
N ASP A 146 -10.30 -0.48 8.63
CA ASP A 146 -9.26 -1.32 8.07
C ASP A 146 -9.17 -1.19 6.55
N SER A 147 -9.84 -0.21 5.92
CA SER A 147 -9.87 -0.05 4.47
C SER A 147 -9.76 1.40 4.00
N THR A 148 -9.24 1.60 2.77
CA THR A 148 -9.15 2.91 2.14
C THR A 148 -10.52 3.51 1.80
N GLU A 149 -11.59 2.72 1.70
CA GLU A 149 -12.95 3.21 1.37
C GLU A 149 -13.45 4.25 2.39
N ASN A 150 -13.31 3.94 3.67
CA ASN A 150 -13.69 4.83 4.76
C ASN A 150 -12.79 6.09 4.83
N LEU A 151 -11.59 5.99 4.26
CA LEU A 151 -10.63 7.09 4.16
C LEU A 151 -10.86 7.94 2.91
N VAL A 152 -11.46 7.41 1.83
CA VAL A 152 -11.92 8.22 0.69
C VAL A 152 -12.97 9.24 1.13
N SER A 153 -13.85 8.86 2.06
CA SER A 153 -14.78 9.79 2.71
C SER A 153 -14.05 10.89 3.49
N PHE A 154 -12.90 10.58 4.09
CA PHE A 154 -12.01 11.53 4.75
C PHE A 154 -11.26 12.41 3.73
N MET A 155 -10.80 11.84 2.60
CA MET A 155 -10.08 12.54 1.52
C MET A 155 -10.95 13.55 0.76
N LYS A 156 -12.28 13.44 0.80
CA LYS A 156 -13.19 14.46 0.25
C LYS A 156 -13.43 15.63 1.19
N GLN A 157 -13.03 15.53 2.45
CA GLN A 157 -13.22 16.54 3.48
C GLN A 157 -11.89 17.24 3.78
N GLU A 158 -11.25 17.84 2.76
CA GLU A 158 -10.11 18.73 3.02
C GLU A 158 -10.57 19.93 3.86
N LYS A 159 -10.23 19.91 5.16
CA LYS A 159 -9.91 21.11 5.96
C LYS A 159 -9.36 20.80 7.36
N TYR A 160 -8.55 19.78 7.54
CA TYR A 160 -8.04 19.45 8.87
C TYR A 160 -6.54 19.24 8.85
N PHE A 161 -5.78 20.33 8.97
CA PHE A 161 -4.50 20.45 9.69
C PHE A 161 -3.92 21.89 9.63
N SER A 162 -4.77 22.91 9.41
CA SER A 162 -4.33 24.32 9.47
C SER A 162 -4.30 24.90 10.90
N ILE A 163 -4.39 24.04 11.93
CA ILE A 163 -4.49 24.48 13.33
C ILE A 163 -3.53 23.63 14.17
N LYS A 164 -2.36 24.21 14.45
CA LYS A 164 -1.29 23.83 15.42
C LYS A 164 0.13 23.73 14.85
N SER A 165 0.43 24.40 13.73
CA SER A 165 1.80 24.80 13.35
C SER A 165 2.14 26.24 13.76
N ARG A 166 1.54 26.75 14.85
CA ARG A 166 1.96 27.98 15.53
C ARG A 166 2.35 27.69 16.96
#